data_AF-W9I4S0-F1
#
_entry.id   AF-W9I4S0-F1
#
_cell.length_a   1.000
_cell.length_b   1.000
_cell.length_c   1.000
_cell.angle_alpha   90.00
_cell.angle_beta   90.00
_cell.angle_gamma   90.00
#
_symmetry.space_group_name_H-M   'P 1'
#
loop_
_entity.id
_entity.type
_entity.pdbx_description
1 polymer ?
#
loop_
_entity_poly.entity_id
_entity_poly.type
_entity_poly.pdbx_seq_one_letter_code
_entity_poly.pdbx_strand_id
1 'polypeptide(L)'
;MTQTPPGNPIDADTFPQDGQKGSFIAVSALLKANAYFFVAAWPSLTPAPLTAYRVCEAVFDILLDAIAPILSLNVERHIVPINDEDVKVYALLPTETETTVPGVLVTNGLEGTNVETMVTALRTKAVLSSAWFYMEMPGTYASRHIGY
;
A
#
# COMPACT_ATOMS: atom_id res chain seq x y z
N MET A 1 16.85 12.06 -16.04
CA MET A 1 16.84 12.90 -14.82
C MET A 1 15.48 13.56 -14.73
N THR A 2 14.64 13.14 -13.78
CA THR A 2 13.32 13.76 -13.55
C THR A 2 13.51 15.17 -13.02
N GLN A 3 13.00 16.17 -13.73
CA GLN A 3 13.06 17.59 -13.35
C GLN A 3 12.02 17.98 -12.30
N THR A 4 11.55 17.03 -11.48
CA THR A 4 10.65 17.36 -10.38
C THR A 4 11.45 18.20 -9.38
N PRO A 5 11.09 19.47 -9.15
CA PRO A 5 11.77 20.28 -8.14
C PRO A 5 11.69 19.56 -6.80
N PRO A 6 12.75 19.55 -5.99
CA PRO A 6 12.63 19.11 -4.61
C PRO A 6 11.50 19.93 -3.98
N GLY A 7 10.43 19.27 -3.54
CA GLY A 7 9.38 19.97 -2.79
C GLY A 7 10.00 20.57 -1.53
N ASN A 8 9.39 21.64 -0.99
CA ASN A 8 9.82 22.16 0.30
C ASN A 8 9.83 21.03 1.33
N PRO A 9 10.95 20.80 2.03
CA PRO A 9 11.01 19.83 3.12
C PRO A 9 9.88 20.12 4.10
N ILE A 10 9.16 19.07 4.50
CA ILE A 10 8.15 19.20 5.53
C ILE A 10 8.91 19.28 6.85
N ASP A 11 8.88 20.45 7.49
CA ASP A 11 9.39 20.64 8.84
C ASP A 11 8.27 20.28 9.83
N ALA A 12 8.53 19.25 10.64
CA ALA A 12 7.58 18.74 11.62
C ALA A 12 7.23 19.79 12.69
N ASP A 13 8.11 20.76 12.94
CA ASP A 13 7.85 21.85 13.90
C ASP A 13 6.95 22.94 13.32
N THR A 14 6.67 22.90 12.01
CA THR A 14 5.82 23.86 11.29
C THR A 14 4.49 23.26 10.83
N PHE A 15 4.11 22.08 11.34
CA PHE A 15 2.83 21.45 10.97
C PHE A 15 1.68 22.44 11.21
N PRO A 16 0.81 22.66 10.21
CA PRO A 16 -0.35 23.53 10.38
C PRO A 16 -1.21 23.00 11.53
N GLN A 17 -1.58 23.90 12.44
CA GLN A 17 -2.58 23.62 13.50
C GLN A 17 -4.01 23.48 12.91
N ASP A 18 -4.17 23.83 11.63
CA ASP A 18 -5.36 23.54 10.84
C ASP A 18 -5.37 22.05 10.48
N GLY A 19 -6.26 21.29 11.13
CA GLY A 19 -6.36 19.84 10.99
C GLY A 19 -6.55 19.37 9.54
N GLN A 20 -7.27 20.13 8.70
CA GLN A 20 -7.48 19.74 7.30
C GLN A 20 -6.20 19.88 6.48
N LYS A 21 -5.45 20.98 6.69
CA LYS A 21 -4.14 21.18 6.05
C LYS A 21 -3.10 20.19 6.56
N GLY A 22 -3.11 19.90 7.86
CA GLY A 22 -2.25 18.90 8.49
C GLY A 22 -2.46 17.50 7.88
N SER A 23 -3.71 17.05 7.76
CA SER A 23 -4.05 15.76 7.14
C SER A 23 -3.61 15.66 5.68
N PHE A 24 -3.80 16.72 4.89
CA PHE A 24 -3.34 16.74 3.49
C PHE A 24 -1.82 16.61 3.38
N ILE A 25 -1.07 17.33 4.22
CA ILE A 25 0.39 17.26 4.24
C ILE A 25 0.85 15.86 4.66
N ALA A 26 0.23 15.28 5.70
CA ALA A 26 0.54 13.93 6.17
C ALA A 26 0.32 12.88 5.07
N VAL A 27 -0.84 12.87 4.42
CA VAL A 27 -1.14 11.95 3.30
C VAL A 27 -0.15 12.16 2.15
N SER A 28 0.16 13.41 1.80
CA SER A 28 1.15 13.72 0.75
C SER A 28 2.55 13.21 1.10
N ALA A 29 2.97 13.35 2.37
CA ALA A 29 4.25 12.86 2.87
C ALA A 29 4.33 11.33 2.83
N LEU A 30 3.28 10.65 3.32
CA LEU A 30 3.19 9.19 3.31
C LEU A 30 3.23 8.63 1.90
N LEU A 31 2.51 9.24 0.95
CA LEU A 31 2.54 8.81 -0.46
C LEU A 31 3.94 8.96 -1.08
N LYS A 32 4.65 10.05 -0.78
CA LYS A 32 6.03 10.25 -1.24
C LYS A 32 6.98 9.26 -0.60
N ALA A 33 6.88 9.05 0.72
CA ALA A 33 7.69 8.08 1.44
C ALA A 33 7.50 6.68 0.86
N ASN A 34 6.25 6.28 0.63
CA ASN A 34 5.92 5.02 0.00
C ASN A 34 6.57 4.87 -1.39
N ALA A 35 6.50 5.90 -2.24
CA ALA A 35 7.17 5.87 -3.55
C ALA A 35 8.70 5.73 -3.44
N TYR A 36 9.36 6.44 -2.51
CA TYR A 36 10.80 6.33 -2.31
C TYR A 36 11.22 4.97 -1.75
N PHE A 37 10.47 4.41 -0.79
CA PHE A 37 10.75 3.09 -0.23
C PHE A 37 10.47 1.98 -1.25
N PHE A 38 9.46 2.14 -2.11
CA PHE A 38 9.21 1.24 -3.23
C PHE A 38 10.41 1.21 -4.19
N VAL A 39 10.92 2.38 -4.60
CA VAL A 39 12.12 2.46 -5.46
C VAL A 39 13.34 1.87 -4.76
N ALA A 40 13.52 2.10 -3.46
CA ALA A 40 14.63 1.54 -2.70
C ALA A 40 14.56 0.00 -2.52
N ALA A 41 13.37 -0.58 -2.65
CA ALA A 41 13.16 -2.02 -2.62
C ALA A 41 13.43 -2.70 -3.98
N TRP A 42 13.42 -1.95 -5.10
CA TRP A 42 13.35 -2.50 -6.45
C TRP A 42 14.70 -2.55 -7.21
N PRO A 43 15.00 -3.63 -7.97
CA PRO A 43 14.64 -5.03 -7.78
C PRO A 43 15.80 -5.76 -7.08
N SER A 44 15.62 -6.16 -5.82
CA SER A 44 16.65 -6.95 -5.11
C SER A 44 16.10 -7.67 -3.89
N LEU A 45 16.67 -8.85 -3.63
CA LEU A 45 16.40 -9.66 -2.44
C LEU A 45 17.50 -9.52 -1.37
N THR A 46 18.36 -8.51 -1.48
CA THR A 46 19.38 -8.24 -0.46
C THR A 46 18.73 -7.61 0.80
N PRO A 47 19.38 -7.68 1.98
CA PRO A 47 18.76 -7.26 3.24
C PRO A 47 18.26 -5.81 3.27
N ALA A 48 18.98 -4.87 2.65
CA ALA A 48 18.58 -3.45 2.65
C ALA A 48 17.31 -3.19 1.80
N PRO A 49 17.21 -3.65 0.54
CA PRO A 49 15.96 -3.65 -0.23
C PRO A 49 14.79 -4.34 0.47
N LEU A 50 14.99 -5.49 1.12
CA LEU A 50 13.94 -6.14 1.91
C LEU A 50 13.49 -5.28 3.11
N THR A 51 14.42 -4.58 3.75
CA THR A 51 14.08 -3.63 4.83
C THR A 51 13.28 -2.45 4.27
N ALA A 52 13.69 -1.89 3.13
CA ALA A 52 12.95 -0.82 2.46
C ALA A 52 11.54 -1.29 2.06
N TYR A 53 11.38 -2.51 1.56
CA TYR A 53 10.08 -3.11 1.27
C TYR A 53 9.18 -3.18 2.51
N ARG A 54 9.68 -3.69 3.64
CA ARG A 54 8.90 -3.76 4.89
C ARG A 54 8.47 -2.39 5.38
N VAL A 55 9.33 -1.38 5.26
CA VAL A 55 8.98 0.00 5.59
C VAL A 55 7.96 0.56 4.60
N CYS A 56 8.11 0.28 3.30
CA CYS A 56 7.14 0.64 2.26
C CYS A 56 5.75 0.11 2.60
N GLU A 57 5.67 -1.18 2.94
CA GLU A 57 4.42 -1.86 3.31
C GLU A 57 3.80 -1.25 4.58
N ALA A 58 4.59 -1.06 5.64
CA ALA A 58 4.08 -0.47 6.89
C ALA A 58 3.57 0.97 6.70
N VAL A 59 4.27 1.78 5.91
CA VAL A 59 3.83 3.14 5.54
C VAL A 59 2.56 3.09 4.69
N PHE A 60 2.46 2.11 3.80
CA PHE A 60 1.26 1.92 3.00
C PHE A 60 0.06 1.53 3.86
N ASP A 61 0.25 0.66 4.84
CA ASP A 61 -0.82 0.25 5.76
C ASP A 61 -1.42 1.45 6.49
N ILE A 62 -0.56 2.32 7.02
CA ILE A 62 -0.97 3.57 7.68
C ILE A 62 -1.73 4.48 6.72
N LEU A 63 -1.21 4.67 5.50
CA LEU A 63 -1.87 5.48 4.48
C LEU A 63 -3.24 4.91 4.11
N LEU A 64 -3.31 3.60 3.89
CA LEU A 64 -4.52 2.90 3.48
C LEU A 64 -5.61 3.01 4.56
N ASP A 65 -5.27 2.77 5.82
CA ASP A 65 -6.20 2.90 6.95
C ASP A 65 -6.71 4.35 7.10
N ALA A 66 -5.85 5.34 6.84
CA ALA A 66 -6.23 6.75 6.91
C ALA A 66 -7.20 7.17 5.78
N ILE A 67 -7.05 6.63 4.56
CA ILE A 67 -7.85 7.05 3.40
C ILE A 67 -9.09 6.18 3.16
N ALA A 68 -9.08 4.91 3.57
CA ALA A 68 -10.15 3.97 3.25
C ALA A 68 -11.56 4.43 3.68
N PRO A 69 -11.77 4.99 4.89
CA PRO A 69 -13.09 5.51 5.27
C PRO A 69 -13.58 6.65 4.38
N ILE A 70 -12.67 7.51 3.92
CA ILE A 70 -12.97 8.64 3.01
C ILE A 70 -13.38 8.12 1.63
N LEU A 71 -12.87 6.95 1.25
CA LEU A 71 -13.18 6.28 0.00
C LEU A 71 -14.37 5.32 0.11
N SER A 72 -15.09 5.28 1.24
CA SER A 72 -16.18 4.32 1.48
C SER A 72 -15.73 2.86 1.29
N LEU A 73 -14.54 2.54 1.81
CA LEU A 73 -13.97 1.19 1.82
C LEU A 73 -13.76 0.70 3.25
N ASN A 74 -14.08 -0.57 3.48
CA ASN A 74 -13.53 -1.37 4.56
C ASN A 74 -12.27 -2.10 4.07
N VAL A 75 -11.24 -2.13 4.90
CA VAL A 75 -9.97 -2.79 4.58
C VAL A 75 -9.77 -3.93 5.56
N GLU A 76 -9.62 -5.13 5.02
CA GLU A 76 -9.26 -6.31 5.79
C GLU A 76 -7.88 -6.80 5.34
N ARG A 77 -7.11 -7.31 6.30
CA ARG A 77 -5.80 -7.92 6.05
C ARG A 77 -5.83 -9.31 6.61
N HIS A 78 -5.69 -10.30 5.73
CA HIS A 78 -5.71 -11.72 6.05
C HIS A 78 -4.33 -12.31 5.83
N ILE A 79 -3.94 -13.26 6.68
CA ILE A 79 -2.75 -14.08 6.46
C ILE A 79 -3.23 -15.45 6.02
N VAL A 80 -2.77 -15.89 4.85
CA VAL A 80 -3.11 -17.19 4.27
C VAL A 80 -1.84 -18.05 4.26
N PRO A 81 -1.77 -19.12 5.07
CA PRO A 81 -0.61 -20.02 5.08
C PRO A 81 -0.63 -20.92 3.84
N ILE A 82 0.45 -20.91 3.06
CA ILE A 82 0.61 -21.69 1.82
C ILE A 82 2.05 -22.23 1.75
N ASN A 83 2.23 -23.56 1.75
CA ASN A 83 3.53 -24.22 1.52
C ASN A 83 4.70 -23.63 2.34
N ASP A 84 4.50 -23.48 3.65
CA ASP A 84 5.45 -22.88 4.61
C ASP A 84 5.72 -21.37 4.45
N GLU A 85 4.91 -20.68 3.66
CA GLU A 85 4.92 -19.21 3.50
C GLU A 85 3.61 -18.59 4.01
N ASP A 86 3.71 -17.44 4.67
CA ASP A 86 2.56 -16.63 5.05
C ASP A 86 2.31 -15.57 3.98
N VAL A 87 1.20 -15.71 3.25
CA VAL A 87 0.82 -14.75 2.21
C VAL A 87 -0.19 -13.76 2.77
N LYS A 88 0.18 -12.48 2.77
CA LYS A 88 -0.73 -11.40 3.15
C LYS A 88 -1.69 -11.09 1.99
N VAL A 89 -2.98 -11.11 2.30
CA VAL A 89 -4.07 -10.76 1.39
C VAL A 89 -4.79 -9.52 1.91
N TYR A 90 -4.88 -8.50 1.08
CA TYR A 90 -5.68 -7.30 1.35
C TYR A 90 -7.05 -7.46 0.70
N ALA A 91 -8.13 -7.25 1.46
CA ALA A 91 -9.47 -7.13 0.92
C ALA A 91 -9.98 -5.69 1.05
N LEU A 92 -10.33 -5.08 -0.08
CA LEU A 92 -10.91 -3.74 -0.16
C LEU A 92 -12.39 -3.92 -0.52
N LEU A 93 -13.25 -3.68 0.47
CA LEU A 93 -14.68 -3.97 0.41
C LEU A 93 -15.48 -2.67 0.46
N PRO A 94 -16.40 -2.41 -0.50
CA PRO A 94 -17.26 -1.23 -0.44
C PRO A 94 -18.19 -1.26 0.79
N THR A 95 -18.19 -0.19 1.60
CA THR A 95 -18.89 -0.17 2.90
C THR A 95 -20.42 -0.18 2.80
N GLU A 96 -20.99 0.27 1.66
CA GLU A 96 -22.44 0.48 1.49
C GLU A 96 -23.13 -0.51 0.55
N THR A 97 -22.62 -1.74 0.45
CA THR A 97 -23.22 -2.74 -0.45
C THR A 97 -24.13 -3.69 0.32
N GLU A 98 -25.44 -3.44 0.29
CA GLU A 98 -26.48 -4.41 0.72
C GLU A 98 -26.60 -5.61 -0.25
N THR A 99 -25.86 -5.59 -1.35
CA THR A 99 -25.91 -6.56 -2.45
C THR A 99 -24.54 -7.18 -2.71
N THR A 100 -24.55 -8.44 -3.17
CA THR A 100 -23.34 -9.14 -3.62
C THR A 100 -22.68 -8.38 -4.77
N VAL A 101 -21.43 -7.98 -4.58
CA VAL A 101 -20.59 -7.39 -5.64
C VAL A 101 -19.66 -8.45 -6.26
N PRO A 102 -19.25 -8.30 -7.53
CA PRO A 102 -18.23 -9.19 -8.11
C PRO A 102 -16.91 -9.06 -7.35
N GLY A 103 -16.19 -10.18 -7.22
CA GLY A 103 -14.85 -10.23 -6.65
C GLY A 103 -13.77 -10.14 -7.73
N VAL A 104 -12.74 -9.33 -7.50
CA VAL A 104 -11.56 -9.22 -8.36
C VAL A 104 -10.33 -9.63 -7.55
N LEU A 105 -9.65 -10.69 -7.97
CA LEU A 105 -8.34 -11.06 -7.42
C LEU A 105 -7.24 -10.47 -8.29
N VAL A 106 -6.37 -9.68 -7.66
CA VAL A 106 -5.22 -9.03 -8.28
C VAL A 106 -3.96 -9.60 -7.66
N THR A 107 -3.00 -9.95 -8.52
CA THR A 107 -1.66 -10.35 -8.12
C THR A 107 -0.63 -9.40 -8.72
N ASN A 108 0.49 -9.24 -8.04
CA ASN A 108 1.66 -8.56 -8.60
C ASN A 108 2.32 -9.36 -9.73
N GLY A 109 3.14 -8.68 -10.54
CA GLY A 109 4.15 -9.34 -11.37
C GLY A 109 5.39 -9.71 -10.55
N LEU A 110 6.39 -10.33 -11.19
CA LEU A 110 7.59 -10.86 -10.51
C LEU A 110 8.34 -9.81 -9.66
N GLU A 111 8.33 -8.56 -10.13
CA GLU A 111 9.04 -7.44 -9.50
C GLU A 111 8.10 -6.42 -8.86
N GLY A 112 6.78 -6.63 -9.01
CA GLY A 112 5.76 -5.72 -8.49
C GLY A 112 5.43 -6.01 -7.03
N THR A 113 4.60 -5.17 -6.42
CA THR A 113 4.13 -5.35 -5.04
C THR A 113 2.62 -5.12 -4.94
N ASN A 114 2.02 -5.55 -3.82
CA ASN A 114 0.63 -5.18 -3.52
C ASN A 114 0.46 -3.65 -3.50
N VAL A 115 1.43 -2.93 -2.95
CA VAL A 115 1.41 -1.46 -2.87
C VAL A 115 1.24 -0.82 -4.26
N GLU A 116 2.04 -1.23 -5.24
CA GLU A 116 2.00 -0.70 -6.61
C GLU A 116 0.63 -0.91 -7.28
N THR A 117 0.11 -2.13 -7.18
CA THR A 117 -1.15 -2.52 -7.82
C THR A 117 -2.35 -1.84 -7.16
N MET A 118 -2.35 -1.72 -5.82
CA MET A 118 -3.41 -1.09 -5.05
C MET A 118 -3.49 0.42 -5.27
N VAL A 119 -2.36 1.14 -5.25
CA VAL A 119 -2.33 2.59 -5.49
C VAL A 119 -2.98 2.93 -6.84
N THR A 120 -2.79 2.09 -7.85
CA THR A 120 -3.41 2.29 -9.17
C THR A 120 -4.94 2.19 -9.11
N ALA A 121 -5.47 1.18 -8.42
CA ALA A 121 -6.91 0.99 -8.27
C ALA A 121 -7.56 2.11 -7.44
N LEU A 122 -6.92 2.52 -6.33
CA LEU A 122 -7.39 3.56 -5.42
C LEU A 122 -7.52 4.95 -6.07
N ARG A 123 -6.89 5.18 -7.22
CA ARG A 123 -7.05 6.42 -8.01
C ARG A 123 -8.34 6.46 -8.82
N THR A 124 -9.11 5.38 -8.85
CA THR A 124 -10.30 5.23 -9.70
C THR A 124 -11.54 4.95 -8.86
N LYS A 125 -12.72 5.26 -9.39
CA LYS A 125 -14.00 4.86 -8.75
C LYS A 125 -14.33 3.38 -8.94
N ALA A 126 -13.56 2.64 -9.74
CA ALA A 126 -13.81 1.21 -9.98
C ALA A 126 -13.64 0.36 -8.72
N VAL A 127 -12.90 0.87 -7.72
CA VAL A 127 -12.74 0.21 -6.43
C VAL A 127 -14.07 0.05 -5.66
N LEU A 128 -15.10 0.84 -5.99
CA LEU A 128 -16.41 0.81 -5.33
C LEU A 128 -17.42 -0.16 -5.95
N SER A 129 -17.17 -0.65 -7.17
CA SER A 129 -18.12 -1.53 -7.88
C SER A 129 -17.87 -3.02 -7.66
N SER A 130 -16.84 -3.37 -6.89
CA SER A 130 -16.36 -4.74 -6.74
C SER A 130 -15.66 -4.91 -5.40
N ALA A 131 -15.58 -6.14 -4.90
CA ALA A 131 -14.68 -6.50 -3.81
C ALA A 131 -13.30 -6.81 -4.40
N TRP A 132 -12.27 -6.09 -3.96
CA TRP A 132 -10.91 -6.26 -4.51
C TRP A 132 -10.04 -7.01 -3.52
N PHE A 133 -9.39 -8.06 -4.00
CA PHE A 133 -8.47 -8.88 -3.23
C PHE A 133 -7.08 -8.74 -3.84
N TYR A 134 -6.09 -8.36 -3.04
CA TYR A 134 -4.70 -8.22 -3.48
C TYR A 134 -3.83 -9.21 -2.73
N MET A 135 -3.07 -10.00 -3.47
CA MET A 135 -2.09 -10.92 -2.91
C MET A 135 -0.79 -10.80 -3.70
N GLU A 136 0.34 -10.89 -3.00
CA GLU A 136 1.61 -11.08 -3.70
C GLU A 136 1.79 -12.55 -4.06
N MET A 137 2.44 -12.83 -5.20
CA MET A 137 2.80 -14.17 -5.59
C MET A 137 3.78 -14.77 -4.56
N PRO A 138 3.65 -16.07 -4.24
CA PRO A 138 4.68 -16.80 -3.51
C PRO A 138 6.05 -16.66 -4.19
N GLY A 139 7.11 -16.57 -3.39
CA GLY A 139 8.48 -16.32 -3.85
C GLY A 139 8.84 -14.86 -4.19
N THR A 140 7.94 -13.87 -4.04
CA THR A 140 8.28 -12.43 -4.11
C THR A 140 8.62 -11.85 -2.72
N TYR A 141 8.68 -10.52 -2.60
CA TYR A 141 9.17 -9.79 -1.42
C TYR A 141 8.54 -10.22 -0.07
N ALA A 142 7.24 -10.52 -0.04
CA ALA A 142 6.52 -10.88 1.18
C ALA A 142 6.80 -12.32 1.69
N SER A 143 7.27 -13.21 0.82
CA SER A 143 7.11 -14.66 0.99
C SER A 143 8.26 -15.40 1.68
N ARG A 144 9.32 -14.72 2.13
CA ARG A 144 10.42 -15.40 2.84
C ARG A 144 10.49 -15.08 4.32
N HIS A 145 10.25 -16.11 5.13
CA HIS A 145 10.80 -16.21 6.48
C HIS A 145 12.31 -15.94 6.43
N ILE A 146 12.74 -14.84 7.05
CA ILE A 146 14.12 -14.73 7.50
C ILE A 146 14.18 -15.59 8.76
N GLY A 147 14.56 -16.85 8.60
CA GLY A 147 15.00 -17.68 9.72
C GLY A 147 16.20 -17.00 10.37
N TYR A 148 16.11 -16.76 11.67
CA TYR A 148 17.26 -16.57 12.53
C TYR A 148 17.88 -17.93 12.86
#